data_AF-A0A926HEL2-F1
#
_entry.id   AF-A0A926HEL2-F1
#
_cell.length_a   1.000
_cell.length_b   1.000
_cell.length_c   1.000
_cell.angle_alpha   90.00
_cell.angle_beta   90.00
_cell.angle_gamma   90.00
#
_symmetry.space_group_name_H-M   'P 1'
#
loop_
_entity.id
_entity.type
_entity.pdbx_description
1 polymer ?
#
loop_
_entity_poly.entity_id
_entity_poly.type
_entity_poly.pdbx_seq_one_letter_code
_entity_poly.pdbx_strand_id
1 'polypeptide(L)'
;QQGGMNALIPYWKPFDVHAVERVLSDYPTGHVIAFGAGHSVYEDEAQFVRVQTALANFPQVILILPAPDVDESLDVLRQHLIESEPDLTAEVVDGLTEINRRFLMHPSNTRLATITIYNAGQSAEVTCREIERQLNAK
;
A
#
# COMPACT_ATOMS: atom_id res chain seq x y z
N GLN A 1 2.16 13.68 -25.59
CA GLN A 1 1.17 12.89 -24.83
C GLN A 1 1.19 13.38 -23.39
N GLN A 2 0.04 13.77 -22.84
CA GLN A 2 -0.10 14.17 -21.43
C GLN A 2 0.05 12.91 -20.56
N GLY A 3 0.84 12.97 -19.49
CA GLY A 3 1.44 11.82 -18.78
C GLY A 3 0.50 10.87 -18.01
N GLY A 4 -0.77 10.74 -18.38
CA GLY A 4 -1.71 9.74 -17.84
C GLY A 4 -1.73 9.68 -16.31
N MET A 5 -1.91 8.47 -15.75
CA MET A 5 -1.86 8.25 -14.29
C MET A 5 -0.50 8.63 -13.67
N ASN A 6 0.60 8.51 -14.41
CA ASN A 6 1.93 8.87 -13.92
C ASN A 6 2.05 10.38 -13.59
N ALA A 7 1.30 11.24 -14.28
CA ALA A 7 1.27 12.67 -13.99
C ALA A 7 0.28 13.03 -12.85
N LEU A 8 -0.75 12.20 -12.63
CA LEU A 8 -1.73 12.41 -11.56
C LEU A 8 -1.18 12.03 -10.19
N ILE A 9 -0.34 11.00 -10.09
CA ILE A 9 0.22 10.54 -8.81
C ILE A 9 0.99 11.66 -8.08
N PRO A 10 1.93 12.40 -8.71
CA PRO A 10 2.61 13.52 -8.05
C PRO A 10 1.67 14.67 -7.71
N TYR A 11 0.67 14.95 -8.57
CA TYR A 11 -0.31 16.01 -8.33
C TYR A 11 -1.19 15.73 -7.12
N TRP A 12 -1.62 14.48 -6.92
CA TRP A 12 -2.44 14.09 -5.78
C TRP A 12 -1.66 13.95 -4.47
N LYS A 13 -0.34 13.74 -4.54
CA LYS A 13 0.46 13.38 -3.37
C LYS A 13 0.35 14.35 -2.19
N PRO A 14 0.35 15.68 -2.36
CA PRO A 14 0.14 16.60 -1.24
C PRO A 14 -1.21 16.43 -0.55
N PHE A 15 -2.25 16.07 -1.31
CA PHE A 15 -3.58 15.80 -0.77
C PHE A 15 -3.63 14.44 -0.07
N ASP A 16 -2.96 13.41 -0.60
CA ASP A 16 -2.81 12.10 0.07
C ASP A 16 -2.14 12.27 1.43
N VAL A 17 -1.03 13.04 1.51
CA VAL A 17 -0.32 13.33 2.77
C VAL A 17 -1.26 13.99 3.77
N HIS A 18 -2.00 15.01 3.33
CA HIS A 18 -2.97 15.68 4.18
C HIS A 18 -4.08 14.73 4.66
N ALA A 19 -4.60 13.87 3.78
CA ALA A 19 -5.63 12.90 4.13
C ALA A 19 -5.13 11.90 5.19
N VAL A 20 -3.89 11.41 5.07
CA VAL A 20 -3.26 10.52 6.07
C VAL A 20 -3.15 11.23 7.42
N GLU A 21 -2.61 12.45 7.47
CA GLU A 21 -2.50 13.22 8.70
C GLU A 21 -3.86 13.46 9.36
N ARG A 22 -4.88 13.81 8.56
CA ARG A 22 -6.22 14.12 9.06
C ARG A 22 -6.93 12.87 9.59
N VAL A 23 -6.90 11.74 8.87
CA VAL A 23 -7.59 10.52 9.32
C VAL A 23 -6.98 9.97 10.61
N LEU A 24 -5.65 10.02 10.73
CA LEU A 24 -4.95 9.60 11.96
C LEU A 24 -5.28 10.51 13.15
N SER A 25 -5.43 11.82 12.91
CA SER A 25 -5.84 12.78 13.93
C SER A 25 -7.29 12.62 14.35
N ASP A 26 -8.19 12.33 13.40
CA ASP A 26 -9.63 12.21 13.67
C ASP A 26 -9.98 10.87 14.34
N TYR A 27 -9.16 9.82 14.11
CA TYR A 27 -9.35 8.47 14.63
C TYR A 27 -8.10 7.91 15.33
N PRO A 28 -7.69 8.46 16.48
CA PRO A 28 -6.39 8.16 17.09
C PRO A 28 -6.27 6.76 17.72
N THR A 29 -7.37 6.12 18.12
CA THR A 29 -7.34 4.81 18.80
C THR A 29 -8.59 3.99 18.50
N GLY A 30 -8.48 2.66 18.51
CA GLY A 30 -9.64 1.75 18.42
C GLY A 30 -10.24 1.59 17.01
N HIS A 31 -9.50 1.97 15.97
CA HIS A 31 -9.93 1.91 14.59
C HIS A 31 -8.91 1.15 13.73
N VAL A 32 -9.40 0.53 12.66
CA VAL A 32 -8.57 -0.02 11.57
C VAL A 32 -8.71 0.91 10.38
N ILE A 33 -7.60 1.47 9.92
CA ILE A 33 -7.57 2.39 8.77
C ILE A 33 -6.90 1.66 7.61
N ALA A 34 -7.67 1.43 6.54
CA ALA A 34 -7.18 0.82 5.32
C ALA A 34 -6.74 1.92 4.34
N PHE A 35 -5.44 2.01 4.09
CA PHE A 35 -4.86 2.93 3.12
C PHE A 35 -4.78 2.29 1.74
N GLY A 36 -5.15 3.03 0.69
CA GLY A 36 -4.88 2.60 -0.69
C GLY A 36 -3.37 2.62 -0.99
N ALA A 37 -2.90 1.77 -1.90
CA ALA A 37 -1.47 1.52 -2.14
C ALA A 37 -0.62 2.78 -2.44
N GLY A 38 -1.21 3.83 -2.99
CA GLY A 38 -0.52 5.11 -3.22
C GLY A 38 -0.20 5.92 -1.95
N HIS A 39 -0.88 5.68 -0.82
CA HIS A 39 -0.72 6.43 0.43
C HIS A 39 0.54 6.04 1.22
N SER A 40 1.38 5.16 0.70
CA SER A 40 2.65 4.78 1.35
C SER A 40 3.85 4.95 0.41
N VAL A 41 3.66 5.61 -0.73
CA VAL A 41 4.67 5.80 -1.78
C VAL A 41 4.93 7.30 -1.96
N TYR A 42 6.13 7.74 -1.55
CA TYR A 42 6.51 9.15 -1.47
C TYR A 42 7.88 9.39 -2.13
N GLU A 43 7.87 10.03 -3.30
CA GLU A 43 9.08 10.44 -4.02
C GLU A 43 9.75 11.67 -3.37
N ASP A 44 8.96 12.53 -2.72
CA ASP A 44 9.43 13.69 -1.97
C ASP A 44 9.67 13.30 -0.50
N GLU A 45 10.93 13.38 -0.06
CA GLU A 45 11.33 13.03 1.30
C GLU A 45 10.63 13.92 2.35
N ALA A 46 10.29 15.18 2.03
CA ALA A 46 9.54 16.03 2.96
C ALA A 46 8.12 15.51 3.20
N GLN A 47 7.48 14.95 2.15
CA GLN A 47 6.18 14.30 2.26
C GLN A 47 6.28 12.99 3.04
N PHE A 48 7.33 12.21 2.79
CA PHE A 48 7.62 10.99 3.54
C PHE A 48 7.75 11.28 5.05
N VAL A 49 8.58 12.27 5.42
CA VAL A 49 8.84 12.63 6.82
C VAL A 49 7.56 13.06 7.54
N ARG A 50 6.67 13.79 6.86
CA ARG A 50 5.36 14.17 7.42
C ARG A 50 4.52 12.95 7.78
N VAL A 51 4.40 12.00 6.85
CA VAL A 51 3.61 10.79 7.08
C VAL A 51 4.25 9.87 8.12
N GLN A 52 5.58 9.74 8.08
CA GLN A 52 6.33 9.03 9.12
C GLN A 52 6.09 9.64 10.50
N THR A 53 6.09 10.97 10.60
CA THR A 53 5.83 11.68 11.86
C THR A 53 4.39 11.45 12.34
N ALA A 54 3.41 11.51 11.43
CA ALA A 54 2.01 11.25 11.76
C ALA A 54 1.79 9.82 12.27
N LEU A 55 2.47 8.84 11.67
CA LEU A 55 2.41 7.43 12.06
C LEU A 55 3.22 7.09 13.31
N ALA A 56 4.13 7.96 13.78
CA ALA A 56 5.06 7.66 14.87
C ALA A 56 4.38 7.28 16.20
N ASN A 57 3.15 7.77 16.43
CA ASN A 57 2.36 7.44 17.63
C ASN A 57 1.57 6.13 17.51
N PHE A 58 1.58 5.49 16.35
CA PHE A 58 0.82 4.28 16.06
C PHE A 58 1.75 3.07 16.05
N PRO A 59 1.66 2.16 17.04
CA PRO A 59 2.58 1.03 17.15
C PRO A 59 2.39 0.00 16.02
N GLN A 60 1.24 0.02 15.36
CA GLN A 60 0.78 -1.00 14.42
C GLN A 60 0.57 -0.36 13.04
N VAL A 61 1.60 -0.39 12.22
CA VAL A 61 1.53 -0.02 10.80
C VAL A 61 1.83 -1.28 10.01
N ILE A 62 0.81 -1.84 9.38
CA ILE A 62 0.87 -3.18 8.77
C ILE A 62 0.94 -3.01 7.25
N LEU A 63 2.02 -3.51 6.65
CA LEU A 63 2.16 -3.67 5.22
C LEU A 63 1.71 -5.07 4.82
N ILE A 64 0.75 -5.18 3.92
CA ILE A 64 0.29 -6.46 3.38
C ILE A 64 0.77 -6.56 1.93
N LEU A 65 1.56 -7.58 1.64
CA LEU A 65 2.07 -7.89 0.31
C LEU A 65 1.64 -9.31 -0.06
N PRO A 66 1.54 -9.66 -1.36
CA PRO A 66 1.31 -11.04 -1.73
C PRO A 66 2.47 -11.95 -1.30
N ALA A 67 3.71 -11.57 -1.63
CA ALA A 67 4.92 -12.36 -1.40
C ALA A 67 6.13 -11.47 -1.04
N PRO A 68 7.20 -12.03 -0.45
CA PRO A 68 8.44 -11.29 -0.22
C PRO A 68 9.18 -10.97 -1.52
N ASP A 69 9.07 -11.84 -2.52
CA ASP A 69 9.63 -11.61 -3.84
C ASP A 69 8.73 -10.66 -4.65
N VAL A 70 9.37 -9.70 -5.35
CA VAL A 70 8.67 -8.66 -6.11
C VAL A 70 8.02 -9.24 -7.35
N ASP A 71 8.69 -10.14 -8.06
CA ASP A 71 8.16 -10.73 -9.29
C ASP A 71 7.02 -11.70 -8.96
N GLU A 72 7.15 -12.50 -7.89
CA GLU A 72 6.05 -13.33 -7.37
C GLU A 72 4.84 -12.48 -6.96
N SER A 73 5.08 -11.35 -6.28
CA SER A 73 3.99 -10.43 -5.92
C SER A 73 3.31 -9.83 -7.13
N LEU A 74 4.06 -9.52 -8.18
CA LEU A 74 3.51 -8.98 -9.42
C LEU A 74 2.65 -9.99 -10.16
N ASP A 75 3.09 -11.25 -10.22
CA ASP A 75 2.32 -12.31 -10.84
C ASP A 75 0.97 -12.49 -10.14
N VAL A 76 0.96 -12.50 -8.80
CA VAL A 76 -0.28 -12.58 -8.01
C VAL A 76 -1.19 -11.37 -8.25
N LEU A 77 -0.65 -10.15 -8.19
CA LEU A 77 -1.45 -8.93 -8.39
C LEU A 77 -2.00 -8.82 -9.81
N ARG A 78 -1.21 -9.21 -10.82
CA ARG A 78 -1.63 -9.21 -12.23
C ARG A 78 -2.73 -10.25 -12.46
N GLN A 79 -2.56 -11.46 -11.93
CA GLN A 79 -3.59 -12.50 -12.03
C GLN A 79 -4.89 -12.03 -11.38
N HIS A 80 -4.81 -11.46 -10.18
CA HIS A 80 -5.98 -10.94 -9.48
C HIS A 80 -6.68 -9.84 -10.27
N LEU A 81 -5.93 -8.89 -10.86
CA LEU A 81 -6.49 -7.83 -11.69
C LEU A 81 -7.27 -8.36 -12.90
N ILE A 82 -6.73 -9.37 -13.59
CA ILE A 82 -7.38 -9.99 -14.76
C ILE A 82 -8.67 -10.72 -14.34
N GLU A 83 -8.65 -11.38 -13.19
CA GLU A 83 -9.82 -12.10 -12.66
C GLU A 83 -10.91 -11.15 -12.15
N SER A 84 -10.53 -10.06 -11.49
CA SER A 84 -11.48 -9.10 -10.90
C SER A 84 -12.07 -8.14 -11.92
N GLU A 85 -11.31 -7.80 -12.97
CA GLU A 85 -11.67 -6.78 -13.96
C GLU A 85 -11.48 -7.34 -15.39
N PRO A 86 -12.27 -8.34 -15.81
CA PRO A 86 -12.06 -9.07 -17.07
C PRO A 86 -12.24 -8.23 -18.34
N ASP A 87 -12.88 -7.06 -18.23
CA ASP A 87 -13.13 -6.15 -19.35
C ASP A 87 -11.94 -5.19 -19.63
N LEU A 88 -10.89 -5.21 -18.79
CA LEU A 88 -9.70 -4.39 -19.02
C LEU A 88 -8.93 -4.86 -20.25
N THR A 89 -8.50 -3.89 -21.05
CA THR A 89 -7.59 -4.17 -22.17
C THR A 89 -6.21 -4.57 -21.65
N ALA A 90 -5.49 -5.38 -22.43
CA ALA A 90 -4.11 -5.77 -22.10
C ALA A 90 -3.20 -4.55 -21.82
N GLU A 91 -3.36 -3.47 -22.59
CA GLU A 91 -2.60 -2.23 -22.40
C GLU A 91 -2.84 -1.60 -21.01
N VAL A 92 -4.10 -1.61 -20.53
CA VAL A 92 -4.43 -1.10 -19.20
C VAL A 92 -3.88 -2.00 -18.10
N VAL A 93 -4.00 -3.33 -18.26
CA VAL A 93 -3.43 -4.31 -17.32
C VAL A 93 -1.92 -4.12 -17.21
N ASP A 94 -1.22 -3.95 -18.33
CA ASP A 94 0.23 -3.70 -18.35
C ASP A 94 0.60 -2.39 -17.65
N GLY A 95 -0.15 -1.31 -17.90
CA GLY A 95 0.04 -0.02 -17.23
C GLY A 95 -0.15 -0.10 -15.71
N LEU A 96 -1.16 -0.83 -15.23
CA LEU A 96 -1.39 -1.06 -13.80
C LEU A 96 -0.32 -1.97 -13.18
N THR A 97 0.13 -2.99 -13.91
CA THR A 97 1.21 -3.90 -13.47
C THR A 97 2.51 -3.13 -13.24
N GLU A 98 2.83 -2.17 -14.12
CA GLU A 98 4.00 -1.30 -13.97
C GLU A 98 3.90 -0.37 -12.75
N ILE A 99 2.70 0.16 -12.46
CA ILE A 99 2.47 0.96 -11.25
C ILE A 99 2.66 0.09 -9.99
N ASN A 100 2.10 -1.12 -9.98
CA ASN A 100 2.29 -2.07 -8.88
C ASN A 100 3.78 -2.39 -8.68
N ARG A 101 4.55 -2.58 -9.75
CA ARG A 101 6.01 -2.83 -9.67
C ARG A 101 6.72 -1.70 -8.96
N ARG A 102 6.41 -0.45 -9.31
CA ARG A 102 6.98 0.74 -8.65
C ARG A 102 6.60 0.80 -7.18
N PHE A 103 5.34 0.53 -6.84
CA PHE A 103 4.88 0.56 -5.46
C PHE A 103 5.56 -0.54 -4.63
N LEU A 104 5.62 -1.77 -5.13
CA LEU A 104 6.26 -2.90 -4.43
C LEU A 104 7.73 -2.63 -4.11
N MET A 105 8.48 -2.01 -5.03
CA MET A 105 9.89 -1.71 -4.84
C MET A 105 10.14 -0.43 -4.02
N HIS A 106 9.10 0.36 -3.72
CA HIS A 106 9.31 1.67 -3.12
C HIS A 106 9.73 1.54 -1.64
N PRO A 107 10.86 2.15 -1.23
CA PRO A 107 11.40 1.97 0.13
C PRO A 107 10.50 2.55 1.23
N SER A 108 9.63 3.51 0.91
CA SER A 108 8.69 4.06 1.90
C SER A 108 7.81 3.00 2.57
N ASN A 109 7.40 1.95 1.84
CA ASN A 109 6.57 0.89 2.40
C ASN A 109 7.25 0.22 3.62
N THR A 110 8.48 -0.23 3.44
CA THR A 110 9.24 -0.91 4.50
C THR A 110 9.75 0.06 5.57
N ARG A 111 9.97 1.35 5.23
CA ARG A 111 10.35 2.39 6.20
C ARG A 111 9.19 2.84 7.10
N LEU A 112 7.94 2.73 6.65
CA LEU A 112 6.75 3.13 7.42
C LEU A 112 6.16 1.96 8.23
N ALA A 113 6.24 0.74 7.70
CA ALA A 113 5.62 -0.42 8.32
C ALA A 113 6.36 -0.88 9.58
N THR A 114 5.61 -1.25 10.62
CA THR A 114 6.14 -1.93 11.81
C THR A 114 6.01 -3.46 11.71
N ILE A 115 5.13 -3.95 10.82
CA ILE A 115 4.90 -5.37 10.54
C ILE A 115 4.67 -5.53 9.03
N THR A 116 5.23 -6.58 8.43
CA THR A 116 4.92 -6.99 7.05
C THR A 116 4.29 -8.37 7.07
N ILE A 117 3.16 -8.53 6.38
CA ILE A 117 2.42 -9.79 6.22
C ILE A 117 2.39 -10.17 4.75
N TYR A 118 2.59 -11.47 4.47
CA TYR A 118 2.49 -12.06 3.14
C TYR A 118 1.25 -12.93 3.03
N ASN A 119 0.42 -12.72 2.00
CA ASN A 119 -0.90 -13.34 1.91
C ASN A 119 -1.26 -13.99 0.57
N ALA A 120 -0.31 -14.25 -0.32
CA ALA A 120 -0.57 -14.96 -1.57
C ALA A 120 -1.32 -16.28 -1.34
N GLY A 121 -2.45 -16.46 -2.04
CA GLY A 121 -3.31 -17.64 -1.94
C GLY A 121 -4.05 -17.81 -0.61
N GLN A 122 -3.96 -16.85 0.32
CA GLN A 122 -4.65 -16.91 1.61
C GLN A 122 -6.03 -16.24 1.53
N SER A 123 -6.98 -16.76 2.31
CA SER A 123 -8.25 -16.05 2.52
C SER A 123 -8.07 -14.84 3.44
N ALA A 124 -9.04 -13.94 3.44
CA ALA A 124 -9.06 -12.81 4.35
C ALA A 124 -9.01 -13.27 5.81
N GLU A 125 -9.72 -14.35 6.18
CA GLU A 125 -9.73 -14.88 7.54
C GLU A 125 -8.39 -15.45 7.97
N VAL A 126 -7.65 -16.09 7.05
CA VAL A 126 -6.28 -16.56 7.33
C VAL A 126 -5.36 -15.36 7.56
N THR A 127 -5.46 -14.35 6.71
CA THR A 127 -4.66 -13.11 6.81
C THR A 127 -4.95 -12.38 8.12
N CYS A 128 -6.22 -12.23 8.51
CA CYS A 128 -6.62 -11.60 9.78
C CYS A 128 -6.05 -12.35 10.99
N ARG A 129 -6.13 -13.69 11.01
CA ARG A 129 -5.56 -14.49 12.10
C ARG A 129 -4.05 -14.31 12.22
N GLU A 130 -3.34 -14.21 11.09
CA GLU A 130 -1.91 -13.94 11.09
C GLU A 130 -1.58 -12.54 11.64
N ILE A 131 -2.37 -11.53 11.27
CA ILE A 131 -2.27 -10.18 11.85
C ILE A 131 -2.47 -10.24 13.37
N GLU A 132 -3.56 -10.83 13.84
CA GLU A 132 -3.84 -10.98 15.28
C GLU A 132 -2.69 -11.67 16.03
N ARG A 133 -2.13 -12.74 15.44
CA ARG A 133 -0.99 -13.46 16.01
C ARG A 133 0.24 -12.57 16.18
N GLN A 134 0.57 -11.77 15.16
CA GLN A 134 1.72 -10.86 15.18
C GLN A 134 1.51 -9.68 16.14
N LEU A 135 0.27 -9.19 16.25
CA LEU A 135 -0.09 -8.15 17.21
C LEU A 135 0.02 -8.62 18.66
N ASN A 136 -0.36 -9.87 18.95
CA ASN A 136 -0.29 -10.45 20.30
C ASN A 136 1.13 -10.89 20.72
N ALA A 137 2.06 -11.00 19.77
CA ALA A 137 3.44 -11.41 20.02
C ALA A 137 4.38 -10.24 20.37
N LYS A 138 3.93 -8.99 20.21
CA LYS A 138 4.65 -7.76 20.54
C LYS A 138 4.17 -7.16 21.85
#